data_AF-A0A2M7ENE3-F1
#
_entry.id   AF-A0A2M7ENE3-F1
#
_cell.length_a   1.000
_cell.length_b   1.000
_cell.length_c   1.000
_cell.angle_alpha   90.00
_cell.angle_beta   90.00
_cell.angle_gamma   90.00
#
_symmetry.space_group_name_H-M   'P 1'
#
loop_
_entity.id
_entity.type
_entity.pdbx_description
1 polymer ?
#
loop_
_entity_poly.entity_id
_entity_poly.type
_entity_poly.pdbx_seq_one_letter_code
_entity_poly.pdbx_strand_id
1 'polypeptide(L)' 'DAIVEGPNFEFATETREELFYDKAKLLENGDRWEAEIARNLELDAPYR' A
#
# COMPACT_ATOMS: atom_id res chain seq x y z
N ASP A 1 3.51 10.77 5.20
CA ASP A 1 2.28 10.15 5.71
C ASP A 1 2.57 8.75 6.22
N ALA A 2 1.84 8.29 7.24
CA ALA A 2 2.09 6.98 7.85
C ALA A 2 1.27 5.83 7.24
N ILE A 3 0.18 6.13 6.52
CA ILE A 3 -0.67 5.18 5.82
C ILE A 3 -1.13 5.81 4.50
N VAL A 4 -1.11 5.03 3.43
CA VAL A 4 -1.49 5.44 2.06
C VAL A 4 -2.09 4.25 1.32
N GLU A 5 -2.91 4.52 0.29
CA GLU A 5 -3.37 3.50 -0.64
C GLU A 5 -2.29 3.29 -1.72
N GLY A 6 -1.71 2.10 -1.76
CA GLY A 6 -0.66 1.75 -2.72
C GLY A 6 -1.21 1.43 -4.12
N PRO A 7 -0.33 1.26 -5.12
CA PRO A 7 -0.74 1.01 -6.51
C PRO A 7 -1.30 -0.40 -6.75
N ASN A 8 -1.15 -1.33 -5.79
CA ASN A 8 -1.51 -2.73 -5.98
C ASN A 8 -3.03 -2.95 -5.91
N PHE A 9 -3.61 -3.44 -7.01
CA PHE A 9 -5.01 -3.84 -7.10
C PHE A 9 -5.20 -5.36 -7.21
N GLU A 10 -4.11 -6.11 -7.43
CA GLU A 10 -4.13 -7.57 -7.54
C GLU A 10 -3.81 -8.19 -6.18
N PHE A 11 -4.80 -8.25 -5.30
CA PHE A 11 -4.66 -8.81 -3.95
C PHE A 11 -5.80 -9.79 -3.59
N ALA A 12 -6.48 -10.35 -4.59
CA ALA A 12 -7.52 -11.35 -4.34
C ALA A 12 -6.94 -12.58 -3.61
N THR A 13 -7.68 -13.07 -2.61
CA THR A 13 -7.29 -14.20 -1.76
C THR A 13 -8.36 -15.28 -1.77
N GLU A 14 -7.99 -16.48 -1.32
CA GLU A 14 -8.90 -17.64 -1.31
C GLU A 14 -9.83 -17.63 -0.08
N THR A 15 -9.39 -17.01 1.01
CA THR A 15 -10.15 -16.90 2.26
C THR A 15 -10.36 -15.44 2.67
N ARG A 16 -11.40 -15.21 3.47
CA ARG A 16 -11.73 -13.86 3.98
C ARG A 16 -10.71 -13.39 5.01
N GLU A 17 -10.19 -14.32 5.80
CA GLU A 17 -9.24 -14.07 6.88
C GLU A 17 -7.95 -13.44 6.36
N GLU A 18 -7.51 -13.82 5.15
CA GLU A 18 -6.34 -13.23 4.51
C GLU A 18 -6.51 -11.73 4.18
N LEU A 19 -7.74 -11.23 4.06
CA LEU A 19 -8.02 -9.80 3.84
C LEU A 19 -7.94 -8.98 5.14
N PHE A 20 -7.83 -9.62 6.30
CA PHE A 20 -7.65 -8.93 7.57
C PHE A 20 -6.16 -8.71 7.85
N TYR A 21 -5.65 -7.59 7.35
CA TYR A 21 -4.24 -7.22 7.54
C TYR A 21 -3.96 -6.74 8.96
N ASP A 22 -2.91 -7.31 9.55
CA ASP A 22 -2.30 -6.79 10.76
C ASP A 22 -1.24 -5.72 10.44
N LYS A 23 -0.65 -5.15 11.49
CA LYS A 23 0.40 -4.14 11.34
C LYS A 23 1.62 -4.68 10.61
N ALA A 24 2.01 -5.93 10.85
CA ALA A 24 3.18 -6.52 10.21
C ALA A 24 2.98 -6.63 8.70
N LYS A 25 1.78 -7.05 8.28
CA LYS A 25 1.42 -7.13 6.86
C LYS A 25 1.39 -5.76 6.18
N LEU A 26 0.86 -4.75 6.85
CA LEU A 26 0.84 -3.38 6.32
C LEU A 26 2.25 -2.81 6.16
N LEU A 27 3.15 -3.07 7.12
CA LEU A 27 4.56 -2.67 7.02
C LEU A 27 5.27 -3.40 5.87
N GLU A 28 5.07 -4.71 5.73
CA GLU A 28 5.63 -5.50 4.62
C GLU A 28 5.15 -4.98 3.25
N ASN A 29 3.87 -4.62 3.15
CA ASN A 29 3.32 -4.04 1.93
C ASN A 29 3.93 -2.65 1.65
N GLY A 30 4.15 -1.84 2.70
CA GLY A 30 4.83 -0.56 2.60
C GLY A 30 6.24 -0.73 2.04
N ASP A 31 7.06 -1.57 2.67
CA ASP A 31 8.43 -1.86 2.25
C ASP A 31 8.49 -2.36 0.80
N ARG A 32 7.52 -3.18 0.39
CA ARG A 32 7.43 -3.74 -0.96
C ARG A 32 7.15 -2.67 -2.03
N TRP A 33 6.31 -1.68 -1.72
CA TRP A 33 5.81 -0.70 -2.69
C TRP A 33 6.37 0.71 -2.50
N GLU A 34 7.27 0.92 -1.54
CA GLU A 34 7.79 2.24 -1.14
C GLU A 34 8.28 3.08 -2.34
N ALA A 35 9.04 2.48 -3.26
CA ALA A 35 9.58 3.21 -4.42
C ALA A 35 8.49 3.78 -5.34
N GLU A 36 7.40 3.03 -5.56
CA GLU A 36 6.30 3.47 -6.41
C GLU A 36 5.36 4.42 -5.66
N ILE A 37 5.09 4.14 -4.38
CA ILE A 37 4.35 5.02 -3.50
C ILE A 37 5.01 6.40 -3.44
N ALA A 38 6.32 6.45 -3.19
CA ALA A 38 7.07 7.71 -3.13
C ALA A 38 6.97 8.50 -4.44
N ARG A 39 7.13 7.83 -5.58
CA ARG A 39 6.99 8.46 -6.90
C ARG A 39 5.57 9.01 -7.11
N ASN A 40 4.54 8.25 -6.76
CA ASN A 40 3.16 8.67 -6.93
C ASN A 40 2.82 9.87 -6.02
N LEU A 41 3.32 9.87 -4.78
CA LEU A 41 3.17 10.99 -3.85
C LEU A 41 3.88 12.26 -4.35
N GLU A 42 5.06 12.14 -4.95
CA GLU A 42 5.76 13.29 -5.53
C GLU A 42 4.98 13.91 -6.70
N LEU A 43 4.40 13.07 -7.56
CA LEU A 43 3.58 13.52 -8.69
C LEU A 43 2.25 14.14 -8.25
N ASP A 44 1.66 13.63 -7.16
CA ASP A 44 0.39 14.11 -6.61
C ASP A 44 0.55 15.33 -5.69
N ALA A 45 1.76 15.60 -5.18
CA ALA A 45 2.04 16.69 -4.24
C ALA A 45 1.50 18.08 -4.65
N PRO A 46 1.46 18.49 -5.95
CA PRO A 46 0.87 19.77 -6.35
C PRO A 46 -0.67 19.84 -6.25
N TYR A 47 -1.34 18.69 -6.17
CA TYR A 47 -2.80 18.57 -6.19
C TYR A 47 -3.39 18.15 -4.84
N ARG A 48 -2.52 17.95 -3.84
CA ARG A 48 -2.83 17.43 -2.52
C ARG A 48 -2.89 18.52 -1.44
#